data_AF-A0A962WA72-F1
#
_entry.id   AF-A0A962WA72-F1
#
_cell.length_a   1.000
_cell.length_b   1.000
_cell.length_c   1.000
_cell.angle_alpha   90.00
_cell.angle_beta   90.00
_cell.angle_gamma   90.00
#
_symmetry.space_group_name_H-M   'P 1'
#
loop_
_entity.id
_entity.type
_entity.pdbx_description
1 polymer ?
#
loop_
_entity_poly.entity_id
_entity_poly.type
_entity_poly.pdbx_seq_one_letter_code
_entity_poly.pdbx_strand_id
1 'polypeptide(L)'
;MNSPVHGTHSSAAEITNISSHGIWLLSSDKEYFLSYDDFPWFKDVPVRKILNVQEPTPGHFYWPDLDVDLGKDTIEHPDRYPLKSK
;
A
#
# COMPACT_ATOMS: atom_id res chain seq x y z
N MET A 1 -6.05 -38.78 9.94
CA MET A 1 -6.97 -37.87 10.66
C MET A 1 -6.10 -36.77 11.24
N ASN A 2 -6.13 -35.49 10.85
CA ASN A 2 -7.07 -34.68 10.07
C ASN A 2 -6.26 -33.64 9.28
N SER A 3 -6.64 -33.41 8.03
CA SER A 3 -6.29 -32.17 7.33
C SER A 3 -7.46 -31.21 7.45
N PRO A 4 -7.26 -29.96 7.90
CA PRO A 4 -8.10 -28.82 7.54
C PRO A 4 -7.30 -27.96 6.53
N VAL A 5 -7.56 -28.06 5.23
CA VAL A 5 -8.46 -27.18 4.47
C VAL A 5 -8.09 -25.69 4.60
N HIS A 6 -7.34 -25.22 3.61
CA HIS A 6 -7.31 -23.86 3.03
C HIS A 6 -7.47 -22.66 3.97
N GLY A 7 -6.35 -22.05 4.35
CA GLY A 7 -6.26 -20.61 4.50
C GLY A 7 -5.89 -20.03 3.14
N THR A 8 -6.88 -19.53 2.41
CA THR A 8 -6.72 -18.65 1.25
C THR A 8 -5.51 -17.74 1.41
N HIS A 9 -4.55 -17.78 0.46
CA HIS A 9 -3.70 -16.63 0.17
C HIS A 9 -4.63 -15.49 -0.29
N SER A 10 -5.34 -14.84 0.64
CA SER A 10 -5.61 -13.42 0.47
C SER A 10 -4.23 -12.80 0.56
N SER A 11 -3.57 -12.59 -0.58
CA SER A 11 -2.24 -12.00 -0.64
C SER A 11 -2.30 -10.64 0.06
N ALA A 12 -2.05 -10.65 1.36
CA ALA A 12 -2.15 -9.47 2.19
C ALA A 12 -1.12 -8.47 1.69
N ALA A 13 -1.55 -7.26 1.39
CA ALA A 13 -0.63 -6.20 1.03
C ALA A 13 0.50 -6.09 2.05
N GLU A 14 1.74 -6.03 1.58
CA GLU A 14 2.93 -5.91 2.42
C GLU A 14 3.89 -4.86 1.87
N ILE A 15 4.66 -4.25 2.77
CA ILE A 15 5.71 -3.31 2.38
C ILE A 15 7.02 -4.06 2.23
N THR A 16 7.51 -4.17 1.00
CA THR A 16 8.74 -4.93 0.71
C THR A 16 9.99 -4.08 0.91
N ASN A 17 9.91 -2.77 0.68
CA ASN A 17 11.05 -1.86 0.82
C ASN A 17 10.62 -0.41 1.05
N ILE A 18 11.43 0.34 1.79
CA ILE A 18 11.28 1.79 1.98
C ILE A 18 12.60 2.45 1.63
N SER A 19 12.57 3.38 0.68
CA SER A 19 13.73 4.08 0.17
C SER A 19 13.63 5.59 0.41
N SER A 20 14.68 6.33 0.05
CA SER A 20 14.65 7.81 0.06
C SER A 20 13.68 8.41 -0.97
N HIS A 21 13.23 7.63 -1.97
CA HIS A 21 12.38 8.12 -3.06
C HIS A 21 10.92 7.71 -2.93
N GLY A 22 10.63 6.68 -2.14
CA GLY A 22 9.29 6.11 -2.06
C GLY A 22 9.26 4.75 -1.38
N ILE A 23 8.08 4.14 -1.39
CA ILE A 23 7.76 2.88 -0.73
C ILE A 23 7.40 1.83 -1.79
N TRP A 24 7.81 0.59 -1.58
CA TRP A 24 7.39 -0.56 -2.37
C TRP A 24 6.33 -1.35 -1.61
N LEU A 25 5.19 -1.54 -2.26
CA LEU A 25 4.03 -2.27 -1.77
C LEU A 25 3.81 -3.50 -2.65
N LEU A 26 3.84 -4.70 -2.10
CA LEU A 26 3.46 -5.93 -2.78
C LEU A 26 2.01 -6.26 -2.45
N SER A 27 1.20 -6.52 -3.46
CA SER A 27 -0.13 -7.12 -3.31
C SER A 27 -0.43 -8.01 -4.50
N SER A 28 -1.04 -9.18 -4.24
CA SER A 28 -1.41 -10.14 -5.28
C SER A 28 -0.27 -10.47 -6.26
N ASP A 29 0.94 -10.72 -5.73
CA ASP A 29 2.17 -11.00 -6.50
C ASP A 29 2.64 -9.88 -7.44
N LYS A 30 2.13 -8.66 -7.25
CA LYS A 30 2.55 -7.47 -7.99
C LYS A 30 3.10 -6.41 -7.04
N GLU A 31 4.26 -5.87 -7.39
CA GLU A 31 4.85 -4.73 -6.70
C GLU A 31 4.36 -3.40 -7.29
N TYR A 32 4.13 -2.45 -6.39
CA TYR A 32 3.69 -1.10 -6.65
C TYR A 32 4.66 -0.13 -6.01
N PHE A 33 5.10 0.87 -6.77
CA PHE A 33 5.99 1.91 -6.26
C PHE A 33 5.21 3.16 -5.92
N LEU A 34 5.17 3.49 -4.63
CA LEU A 34 4.58 4.71 -4.10
C LEU A 34 5.66 5.79 -4.03
N SER A 35 5.80 6.56 -5.09
CA SER A 35 6.73 7.69 -5.14
C SER A 35 6.32 8.77 -4.14
N TYR A 36 7.27 9.29 -3.38
CA TYR A 36 6.98 10.40 -2.48
C TYR A 36 6.65 11.72 -3.20
N ASP A 37 6.92 11.83 -4.50
CA ASP A 37 6.54 13.01 -5.28
C ASP A 37 5.05 13.05 -5.63
N ASP A 38 4.42 11.86 -5.65
CA ASP A 38 2.98 11.66 -5.86
C ASP A 38 2.24 11.49 -4.52
N PHE A 39 2.88 10.83 -3.55
CA PHE A 39 2.33 10.54 -2.23
C PHE A 39 3.20 11.15 -1.10
N PRO A 40 3.26 12.49 -0.99
CA PRO A 40 4.20 13.18 -0.09
C PRO A 40 3.92 12.96 1.40
N TRP A 41 2.69 12.59 1.77
CA TRP A 41 2.33 12.31 3.17
C TRP A 41 3.08 11.13 3.78
N PHE A 42 3.75 10.29 2.98
CA PHE A 42 4.61 9.23 3.51
C PHE A 42 6.04 9.68 3.85
N LYS A 43 6.49 10.87 3.41
CA LYS A 43 7.90 11.31 3.57
C LYS A 43 8.38 11.36 5.02
N ASP A 44 7.56 11.90 5.92
CA ASP A 44 7.95 12.21 7.31
C ASP A 44 7.24 11.30 8.33
N VAL A 45 6.83 10.11 7.89
CA VAL A 45 6.05 9.18 8.70
C VAL A 45 6.94 8.11 9.34
N PRO A 46 6.73 7.75 10.63
CA PRO A 46 7.42 6.63 11.25
C PRO A 46 7.20 5.33 10.47
N VAL A 47 8.29 4.61 10.18
CA VAL A 47 8.26 3.33 9.43
C VAL A 47 7.20 2.36 9.96
N ARG A 48 7.03 2.25 11.29
CA ARG A 48 6.00 1.40 11.90
C ARG A 48 4.58 1.66 11.39
N LYS A 49 4.26 2.92 11.08
CA LYS A 49 2.94 3.31 10.56
C LYS A 49 2.82 2.94 9.08
N ILE A 50 3.90 3.09 8.32
CA ILE A 50 3.97 2.67 6.90
C ILE A 50 3.81 1.15 6.79
N LEU A 51 4.41 0.39 7.69
CA LEU A 51 4.29 -1.07 7.71
C LEU A 51 2.90 -1.55 8.10
N ASN A 52 2.09 -0.73 8.79
CA ASN A 52 0.70 -1.05 9.15
C ASN A 52 -0.25 -0.79 7.98
N VAL A 53 0.05 -1.38 6.82
CA VAL A 53 -0.85 -1.38 5.66
C VAL A 53 -1.90 -2.48 5.83
N GLN A 54 -3.13 -2.17 5.45
CA GLN A 54 -4.24 -3.11 5.41
C GLN A 54 -4.81 -3.15 3.99
N GLU A 55 -5.30 -4.31 3.57
CA GLU A 55 -6.01 -4.47 2.30
C GLU A 55 -7.42 -4.98 2.59
N PRO A 56 -8.39 -4.11 2.97
CA PRO A 56 -9.75 -4.53 3.29
C PRO A 56 -10.47 -5.20 2.12
N THR A 57 -10.18 -4.72 0.90
CA THR A 57 -10.66 -5.30 -0.36
C THR A 57 -9.50 -5.37 -1.35
N PRO A 58 -9.47 -6.38 -2.25
CA PRO A 58 -8.38 -6.52 -3.22
C PRO A 58 -8.15 -5.25 -4.04
N GLY A 59 -6.93 -4.74 -4.02
CA GLY A 59 -6.54 -3.50 -4.69
C GLY A 59 -6.97 -2.21 -3.98
N HIS A 60 -7.43 -2.28 -2.73
CA HIS A 60 -7.67 -1.12 -1.86
C HIS A 60 -6.80 -1.21 -0.63
N PHE A 61 -5.87 -0.27 -0.51
CA PHE A 61 -4.88 -0.21 0.55
C PHE A 61 -5.25 0.89 1.53
N TYR A 62 -5.18 0.59 2.82
CA TYR A 62 -5.55 1.50 3.89
C TYR A 62 -4.48 1.51 4.97
N TRP A 63 -4.03 2.71 5.35
CA TRP A 63 -3.12 2.95 6.47
C TRP A 63 -3.90 3.61 7.61
N PRO A 64 -4.44 2.84 8.58
CA PRO A 64 -5.25 3.39 9.67
C PRO A 64 -4.50 4.41 10.54
N ASP A 65 -3.19 4.25 10.71
CA ASP A 65 -2.38 5.17 11.51
C ASP A 65 -2.10 6.52 10.85
N LEU A 66 -2.36 6.61 9.54
CA LEU A 66 -2.15 7.79 8.70
C LEU A 66 -3.46 8.39 8.20
N ASP A 67 -4.55 7.64 8.32
CA ASP A 67 -5.84 7.95 7.71
C ASP A 67 -5.71 8.17 6.19
N VAL A 68 -4.95 7.28 5.55
CA VAL A 68 -4.68 7.30 4.10
C VAL A 68 -5.27 6.06 3.47
N ASP A 69 -6.13 6.24 2.47
CA ASP A 69 -6.58 5.20 1.57
C ASP A 69 -6.00 5.39 0.16
N LEU A 70 -5.60 4.28 -0.47
CA LEU A 70 -5.11 4.26 -1.85
C LEU A 70 -5.74 3.09 -2.61
N GLY A 71 -6.34 3.40 -3.76
CA GLY A 71 -6.72 2.38 -4.73
C GLY A 71 -5.56 2.00 -5.64
N LYS A 72 -5.55 0.75 -6.12
CA LYS A 72 -4.63 0.29 -7.15
C LYS A 72 -4.61 1.20 -8.38
N ASP A 73 -5.78 1.66 -8.84
CA ASP A 73 -5.89 2.56 -9.99
C ASP A 73 -5.18 3.89 -9.75
N THR A 74 -5.25 4.43 -8.53
CA THR A 74 -4.54 5.66 -8.13
C THR A 74 -3.03 5.48 -8.13
N ILE A 75 -2.54 4.29 -7.76
CA ILE A 75 -1.11 3.98 -7.74
C ILE A 75 -0.58 3.75 -9.17
N GLU A 76 -1.37 3.11 -10.03
CA GLU A 76 -1.01 2.86 -11.44
C GLU A 76 -1.15 4.13 -12.31
N HIS A 77 -2.04 5.04 -11.94
CA HIS A 77 -2.34 6.29 -12.66
C HIS A 77 -2.38 7.51 -11.72
N PRO A 78 -1.27 7.86 -11.07
CA PRO A 78 -1.23 9.00 -10.14
C PRO A 78 -1.52 10.33 -10.84
N ASP A 79 -1.28 10.43 -12.15
CA ASP A 79 -1.58 11.60 -12.99
C ASP A 79 -3.09 11.92 -13.07
N ARG A 80 -3.95 10.90 -12.93
CA ARG A 80 -5.41 11.06 -12.99
C ARG A 80 -6.00 11.58 -11.69
N TYR A 81 -5.26 11.45 -10.59
CA TYR A 81 -5.67 11.87 -9.26
C TYR A 81 -4.59 12.77 -8.67
N PRO A 82 -4.50 14.04 -9.09
CA PRO A 82 -3.56 14.97 -8.50
C PRO A 82 -3.97 15.21 -7.04
N LEU A 83 -3.38 14.46 -6.13
CA LEU A 83 -3.57 14.56 -4.68
C LEU A 83 -2.78 15.75 -4.09
N LYS A 84 -2.27 16.63 -4.95
CA LYS A 84 -1.69 17.92 -4.61
C LYS A 84 -2.82 18.94 -4.47
N SER A 85 -3.31 19.12 -3.25
CA SER A 85 -3.99 20.37 -2.91
C SER A 85 -3.01 21.52 -3.13
N LYS A 86 -3.46 22.54 -3.87
CA LYS A 86 -2.75 23.82 -4.05
C LYS A 86 -2.53 24.55 -2.74
#